data_AF-A0A3D3NVF0-F1
#
_entry.id   AF-A0A3D3NVF0-F1
#
_cell.length_a   1.000
_cell.length_b   1.000
_cell.length_c   1.000
_cell.angle_alpha   90.00
_cell.angle_beta   90.00
_cell.angle_gamma   90.00
#
_symmetry.space_group_name_H-M   'P 1'
#
loop_
_entity.id
_entity.type
_entity.pdbx_description
1 polymer ?
#
loop_
_entity_poly.entity_id
_entity_poly.type
_entity_poly.pdbx_seq_one_letter_code
_entity_poly.pdbx_strand_id
1 'polypeptide(L)'
;MKDHPERRLETAARRGNLHAAAALAGIPMAAGGVMESFLDGPFQGFQNGRVFRLTNGTLWEQQEMKSSLGGGLVNKVMILQTSEGTFMQLDGSGERVRVRQVR
;
A
#
# COMPACT_ATOMS: atom_id res chain seq x y z
N MET A 1 -44.50 -35.06 -29.83
CA MET A 1 -43.29 -34.22 -30.03
C MET A 1 -42.97 -33.56 -28.71
N LYS A 2 -41.87 -33.75 -28.00
CA LYS A 2 -40.78 -34.75 -27.90
C LYS A 2 -40.20 -34.51 -26.50
N ASP A 3 -39.91 -35.61 -25.80
CA ASP A 3 -38.89 -35.84 -24.76
C ASP A 3 -38.79 -35.04 -23.43
N HIS A 4 -38.57 -35.84 -22.38
CA HIS A 4 -38.20 -35.60 -20.96
C HIS A 4 -36.75 -35.00 -20.78
N PRO A 5 -36.09 -35.06 -19.59
CA PRO A 5 -36.24 -34.31 -18.34
C PRO A 5 -34.86 -33.73 -17.86
N GLU A 6 -34.81 -33.24 -16.61
CA GLU A 6 -33.67 -32.68 -15.84
C GLU A 6 -32.24 -33.15 -16.15
N ARG A 7 -31.26 -32.22 -16.23
CA ARG A 7 -29.85 -32.43 -15.80
C ARG A 7 -29.16 -31.13 -15.34
N ARG A 8 -28.42 -31.32 -14.23
CA ARG A 8 -27.68 -30.37 -13.38
C ARG A 8 -26.43 -29.75 -14.03
N LEU A 9 -26.06 -28.55 -13.56
CA LEU A 9 -24.77 -28.11 -12.94
C LEU A 9 -24.77 -26.56 -13.02
N GLU A 10 -24.64 -25.82 -11.89
CA GLU A 10 -23.38 -25.17 -11.46
C GLU A 10 -22.90 -24.14 -12.51
N THR A 11 -22.67 -22.84 -12.27
CA THR A 11 -22.02 -22.08 -11.19
C THR A 11 -22.28 -20.60 -11.65
N ALA A 12 -22.48 -19.54 -10.86
CA ALA A 12 -21.63 -19.01 -9.82
C ALA A 12 -22.29 -17.75 -9.22
N ALA A 13 -22.04 -17.57 -7.93
CA ALA A 13 -21.82 -16.29 -7.25
C ALA A 13 -22.88 -15.18 -7.43
N ARG A 14 -23.83 -15.23 -6.52
CA ARG A 14 -24.66 -14.09 -6.09
C ARG A 14 -23.77 -12.93 -5.60
N ARG A 15 -24.17 -11.74 -6.05
CA ARG A 15 -24.37 -10.50 -5.28
C ARG A 15 -23.24 -10.04 -4.36
N GLY A 16 -22.66 -8.91 -4.78
CA GLY A 16 -22.70 -7.66 -4.02
C GLY A 16 -21.64 -7.49 -2.92
N ASN A 17 -20.85 -6.42 -3.04
CA ASN A 17 -20.76 -5.48 -1.93
C ASN A 17 -20.23 -4.12 -2.39
N LEU A 18 -21.09 -3.10 -2.27
CA LEU A 18 -20.72 -1.69 -2.26
C LEU A 18 -20.29 -1.34 -0.83
N HIS A 19 -19.00 -1.44 -0.53
CA HIS A 19 -18.34 -0.79 0.61
C HIS A 19 -16.93 -0.42 0.11
N ALA A 20 -16.40 0.79 0.30
CA ALA A 20 -16.57 1.69 1.41
C ALA A 20 -16.31 3.15 0.98
N ALA A 21 -17.03 4.07 1.61
CA ALA A 21 -16.61 5.45 1.71
C ALA A 21 -15.27 5.50 2.47
N ALA A 22 -14.25 6.10 1.85
CA ALA A 22 -12.95 6.33 2.48
C ALA A 22 -13.12 7.39 3.59
N ALA A 23 -13.28 6.92 4.82
CA ALA A 23 -13.29 7.77 6.00
C ALA A 23 -11.85 8.20 6.34
N LEU A 24 -11.73 9.47 6.73
CA LEU A 24 -10.54 10.15 7.22
C LEU A 24 -10.03 9.51 8.52
N ALA A 25 -9.22 8.46 8.43
CA ALA A 25 -8.25 7.97 9.44
C ALA A 25 -7.81 6.57 8.99
N GLY A 26 -6.55 6.40 8.57
CA GLY A 26 -5.96 5.09 8.30
C GLY A 26 -6.76 4.20 7.35
N ILE A 27 -6.58 4.35 6.03
CA ILE A 27 -7.06 3.33 5.08
C ILE A 27 -6.42 2.01 5.51
N PRO A 28 -7.20 1.00 5.96
CA PRO A 28 -6.64 -0.31 6.23
C PRO A 28 -6.25 -0.89 4.88
N MET A 29 -4.97 -0.77 4.52
CA MET A 29 -4.41 -1.63 3.51
C MET A 29 -4.67 -3.07 3.98
N ALA A 30 -5.27 -3.88 3.12
CA ALA A 30 -5.50 -5.29 3.45
C ALA A 30 -4.15 -5.97 3.71
N ALA A 31 -4.10 -6.96 4.60
CA ALA A 31 -2.88 -7.74 4.83
C ALA A 31 -2.38 -8.33 3.49
N GLY A 32 -1.17 -7.96 3.07
CA GLY A 32 -0.63 -8.26 1.74
C GLY A 32 -0.84 -7.17 0.68
N GLY A 33 -1.30 -5.98 1.08
CA GLY A 33 -1.56 -4.86 0.20
C GLY A 33 -0.30 -4.11 -0.23
N VAL A 34 -0.34 -3.59 -1.45
CA VAL A 34 0.63 -2.65 -2.00
C VAL A 34 -0.10 -1.33 -2.26
N MET A 35 0.47 -0.22 -1.79
CA MET A 35 -0.02 1.13 -2.08
C MET A 35 1.09 1.92 -2.74
N GLU A 36 0.91 2.21 -4.02
CA GLU A 36 1.77 3.13 -4.75
C GLU A 36 1.40 4.58 -4.44
N SER A 37 2.39 5.43 -4.24
CA SER A 37 2.21 6.85 -4.04
C SER A 37 3.45 7.64 -4.42
N PHE A 38 3.41 8.95 -4.18
CA PHE A 38 4.56 9.83 -4.35
C PHE A 38 4.87 10.53 -3.04
N LEU A 39 6.14 10.87 -2.83
CA LEU A 39 6.55 11.78 -1.76
C LEU A 39 6.03 13.18 -2.05
N ASP A 40 5.50 13.82 -1.02
CA ASP A 40 5.14 15.24 -1.03
C ASP A 40 6.42 16.07 -0.81
N GLY A 41 7.24 16.15 -1.86
CA GLY A 41 8.53 16.84 -1.86
C GLY A 41 9.73 15.92 -2.12
N PRO A 42 10.96 16.49 -2.13
CA PRO A 42 12.15 15.76 -2.53
C PRO A 42 12.56 14.69 -1.50
N PHE A 43 12.95 13.51 -1.98
CA PHE A 43 13.62 12.52 -1.16
C PHE A 43 15.05 12.96 -0.83
N GLN A 44 15.32 13.20 0.47
CA GLN A 44 16.66 13.59 0.95
C GLN A 44 17.36 12.45 1.71
N GLY A 45 16.96 11.19 1.49
CA GLY A 45 17.57 10.03 2.13
C GLY A 45 16.82 9.49 3.35
N PHE A 46 17.19 8.30 3.80
CA PHE A 46 16.72 7.74 5.06
C PHE A 46 17.46 8.34 6.25
N GLN A 47 16.73 8.56 7.35
CA GLN A 47 17.27 9.01 8.63
C GLN A 47 16.37 8.49 9.74
N ASN A 48 16.97 8.02 10.85
CA ASN A 48 16.20 7.49 11.97
C ASN A 48 15.14 8.50 12.46
N GLY A 49 13.90 8.04 12.64
CA GLY A 49 12.78 8.88 13.05
C GLY A 49 12.24 9.84 11.98
N ARG A 50 12.74 9.77 10.74
CA ARG A 50 12.23 10.61 9.64
C ARG A 50 10.78 10.30 9.33
N VAL A 51 9.99 11.35 9.18
CA VAL A 51 8.60 11.28 8.70
C VAL A 51 8.55 11.61 7.21
N PHE A 52 7.91 10.73 6.46
CA PHE A 52 7.61 10.87 5.04
C PHE A 52 6.14 11.23 4.86
N ARG A 53 5.89 12.33 4.16
CA ARG A 53 4.55 12.71 3.72
C ARG A 53 4.36 12.23 2.30
N LEU A 54 3.22 11.58 2.04
CA LEU A 54 2.84 11.14 0.70
C LEU A 54 1.79 12.08 0.11
N THR A 55 1.72 12.15 -1.22
CA THR A 55 0.76 13.00 -1.94
C THR A 55 -0.69 12.57 -1.76
N ASN A 56 -0.93 11.34 -1.28
CA ASN A 56 -2.26 10.88 -0.86
C ASN A 56 -2.67 11.36 0.55
N GLY A 57 -1.83 12.17 1.21
CA GLY A 57 -2.10 12.75 2.53
C GLY A 57 -1.65 11.91 3.72
N THR A 58 -1.17 10.67 3.51
CA THR A 58 -0.71 9.81 4.60
C THR A 58 0.70 10.18 5.09
N LEU A 59 0.96 9.90 6.36
CA LEU A 59 2.24 10.17 7.03
C LEU A 59 2.85 8.88 7.56
N TRP A 60 4.12 8.65 7.25
CA TRP A 60 4.84 7.42 7.58
C TRP A 60 6.16 7.73 8.28
N GLU A 61 6.39 7.19 9.47
CA GLU A 61 7.62 7.38 10.23
C GLU A 61 8.54 6.17 10.13
N GLN A 62 9.81 6.40 9.80
CA GLN A 62 10.86 5.40 9.78
C GLN A 62 11.06 4.76 11.17
N GLN A 63 11.07 3.43 11.24
CA GLN A 63 11.23 2.66 12.49
C GLN A 63 12.58 1.94 12.63
N GLU A 64 13.43 2.01 11.61
CA GLU A 64 14.72 1.32 11.62
C GLU A 64 15.90 2.30 11.68
N MET A 65 17.02 1.86 12.24
CA MET A 65 18.28 2.59 12.20
C MET A 65 18.96 2.37 10.84
N LYS A 66 18.43 3.04 9.82
CA LYS A 66 18.98 3.06 8.46
C LYS A 66 19.18 4.49 8.00
N SER A 67 20.33 4.75 7.38
CA SER A 67 20.66 6.05 6.83
C SER A 67 21.11 5.88 5.38
N SER A 68 20.62 6.74 4.50
CA SER A 68 21.08 6.84 3.12
C SER A 68 21.09 8.30 2.69
N LEU A 69 21.92 8.64 1.71
CA LEU A 69 21.94 9.98 1.12
C LEU A 69 20.99 9.98 -0.08
N GLY A 70 20.08 10.95 -0.12
CA GLY A 70 19.21 11.16 -1.28
C GLY A 70 19.90 12.00 -2.34
N GLY A 71 20.00 11.48 -3.57
CA GLY A 71 20.59 12.19 -4.71
C GLY A 71 19.65 13.14 -5.46
N GLY A 72 18.41 13.33 -4.97
CA GLY A 72 17.37 14.11 -5.66
C GLY A 72 16.72 13.38 -6.84
N LEU A 73 15.46 13.74 -7.11
CA LEU A 73 14.50 13.21 -8.13
C LEU A 73 13.71 11.94 -7.82
N VAL A 74 13.92 11.25 -6.69
CA VAL A 74 13.02 10.14 -6.33
C VAL A 74 11.74 10.70 -5.72
N ASN A 75 10.67 10.71 -6.52
CA ASN A 75 9.35 11.13 -6.07
C ASN A 75 8.41 9.93 -5.87
N LYS A 76 8.64 8.80 -6.54
CA LYS A 76 7.74 7.64 -6.46
C LYS A 76 8.17 6.67 -5.36
N VAL A 77 7.21 6.26 -4.54
CA VAL A 77 7.41 5.29 -3.46
C VAL A 77 6.25 4.30 -3.39
N MET A 78 6.53 3.16 -2.79
CA MET A 78 5.56 2.09 -2.58
C MET A 78 5.52 1.75 -1.09
N ILE A 79 4.31 1.76 -0.52
CA ILE A 79 4.08 1.17 0.80
C ILE A 79 3.72 -0.30 0.61
N LEU A 80 4.48 -1.16 1.25
CA LEU A 80 4.34 -2.61 1.20
C LEU A 80 3.92 -3.11 2.58
N GLN A 81 2.75 -3.73 2.67
CA GLN A 81 2.35 -4.43 3.87
C GLN A 81 2.62 -5.93 3.72
N THR A 82 3.54 -6.43 4.53
CA THR A 82 3.88 -7.85 4.59
C THR A 82 3.55 -8.40 5.98
N SER A 83 3.67 -9.72 6.15
CA SER A 83 3.61 -10.36 7.47
C SER A 83 4.73 -9.88 8.42
N GLU A 84 5.84 -9.36 7.88
CA GLU A 84 6.99 -8.87 8.65
C GLU A 84 6.83 -7.42 9.11
N GLY A 85 5.90 -6.69 8.51
CA GLY A 85 5.59 -5.30 8.84
C GLY A 85 5.27 -4.45 7.62
N THR A 86 5.26 -3.14 7.83
CA THR A 86 5.04 -2.17 6.76
C THR A 86 6.36 -1.53 6.35
N PHE A 87 6.61 -1.49 5.05
CA PHE A 87 7.84 -0.95 4.48
C PHE A 87 7.49 0.15 3.47
N MET A 88 8.28 1.22 3.48
CA MET A 88 8.36 2.15 2.37
C MET A 88 9.52 1.73 1.48
N GLN A 89 9.27 1.59 0.19
CA GLN A 89 10.26 1.25 -0.83
C GLN A 89 10.34 2.37 -1.87
N LEU A 90 11.56 2.75 -2.23
CA LEU A 90 11.83 3.69 -3.31
C LEU A 90 11.69 3.00 -4.66
N ASP A 91 10.97 3.63 -5.58
CA ASP A 91 10.92 3.20 -6.98
C ASP A 91 12.30 3.34 -7.63
N GLY A 92 12.64 2.43 -8.54
CA GLY A 92 13.92 2.40 -9.27
C GLY A 92 15.12 1.80 -8.50
N SER A 93 15.31 2.11 -7.22
CA SER A 93 16.44 1.56 -6.45
C SER A 93 16.13 0.26 -5.69
N GLY A 94 14.85 0.01 -5.40
CA GLY A 94 14.44 -1.09 -4.52
C GLY A 94 14.84 -0.89 -3.04
N GLU A 95 15.46 0.25 -2.71
CA GLU A 95 15.82 0.55 -1.34
C GLU A 95 14.56 0.71 -0.49
N ARG A 96 14.48 -0.03 0.62
CA ARG A 96 13.34 0.01 1.53
C ARG A 96 13.72 0.28 2.98
N VAL A 97 12.76 0.76 3.75
CA VAL A 97 12.84 0.91 5.21
C VAL A 97 11.49 0.60 5.85
N ARG A 98 11.51 0.01 7.04
CA ARG A 98 10.31 -0.21 7.84
C ARG A 98 9.76 1.13 8.33
N VAL A 99 8.45 1.27 8.20
CA VAL A 99 7.72 2.46 8.59
C VAL A 99 6.49 2.09 9.44
N ARG A 100 6.00 3.06 10.21
CA ARG A 100 4.67 3.01 10.81
C ARG A 100 3.84 4.18 10.31
N GLN A 101 2.55 3.97 10.09
CA GLN A 101 1.65 5.08 9.80
C GLN A 101 1.46 5.91 11.08
N VAL A 102 1.50 7.24 10.93
CA VAL A 102 1.34 8.18 12.05
C VAL A 102 -0.08 8.77 12.08
N ARG A 103 -0.69 8.99 10.91
CA ARG A 103 -2.05 9.52 10.72
C ARG A 103 -2.67 9.03 9.41
#